data_AF-A0AAX1CZZ9-F1
#
_entry.id   AF-A0AAX1CZZ9-F1
#
_cell.length_a   1.000
_cell.length_b   1.000
_cell.length_c   1.000
_cell.angle_alpha   90.00
_cell.angle_beta   90.00
_cell.angle_gamma   90.00
#
_symmetry.space_group_name_H-M   'P 1'
#
loop_
_entity.id
_entity.type
_entity.pdbx_description
1 polymer ?
#
loop_
_entity_poly.entity_id
_entity_poly.type
_entity_poly.pdbx_seq_one_letter_code
_entity_poly.pdbx_strand_id
1 'polypeptide(L)'
;MVTELTPACLRLTGPFEASRGYVACVSLAAAVGLTLLFLTALIDLRMGRTTLDTGLAVMMAGYLVCALIGWVCAYRSVFSPIQETTIVSRVLRRLYAWEKRTGWTSVDFDRALAYVGNYHVVTATGAGAAYPLRVVEIAPDSRRILKGVALTAPFDRPEAAAQLWEFIRLYMDAEPAALPPVALVPDHRVNAYAWMDRELFPYAIDRHHRLVRPFAFWSFSGAYYLPNWMECWIRRFGRRPALPAELAAVAGWQGDNPYRIVPPTQEELLARAGNLPSMKRRWRLASIFGLALWVALPLSFLGVVVSNW
;
A
#
# COMPACT_ATOMS: atom_id res chain seq x y z
N MET A 1 8.86 -6.72 -7.26
CA MET A 1 7.69 -7.50 -6.83
C MET A 1 8.05 -8.68 -5.93
N VAL A 2 9.13 -9.43 -6.19
CA VAL A 2 9.55 -10.49 -5.26
C VAL A 2 10.28 -9.88 -4.05
N THR A 3 9.89 -10.25 -2.84
CA THR A 3 10.53 -9.81 -1.58
C THR A 3 11.41 -10.89 -0.97
N GLU A 4 11.05 -12.16 -1.18
CA GLU A 4 11.79 -13.31 -0.70
C GLU A 4 11.63 -14.46 -1.70
N LEU A 5 12.71 -15.19 -1.95
CA LEU A 5 12.72 -16.35 -2.83
C LEU A 5 13.58 -17.42 -2.17
N THR A 6 12.99 -18.51 -1.69
CA THR A 6 13.68 -19.65 -1.09
C THR A 6 13.11 -20.96 -1.64
N PRO A 7 13.78 -22.11 -1.44
CA PRO A 7 13.24 -23.41 -1.86
C PRO A 7 11.89 -23.75 -1.24
N ALA A 8 11.61 -23.21 -0.06
CA ALA A 8 10.35 -23.44 0.64
C ALA A 8 9.23 -22.48 0.22
N CYS A 9 9.56 -21.19 0.07
CA CYS A 9 8.57 -20.13 -0.17
C CYS A 9 9.05 -19.04 -1.12
N LEU A 10 8.12 -18.54 -1.93
CA LEU A 10 8.23 -17.31 -2.71
C LEU A 10 7.28 -16.28 -2.10
N ARG A 11 7.81 -15.13 -1.68
CA ARG A 11 7.00 -14.00 -1.21
C ARG A 11 6.97 -12.90 -2.25
N LEU A 12 5.75 -12.46 -2.55
CA LEU A 12 5.48 -11.38 -3.48
C LEU A 12 4.93 -10.20 -2.70
N THR A 13 5.26 -8.97 -3.10
CA THR A 13 4.58 -7.76 -2.65
C THR A 13 3.08 -7.90 -2.91
N GLY A 14 2.29 -7.85 -1.84
CA GLY A 14 0.84 -8.06 -1.91
C GLY A 14 0.12 -7.05 -2.81
N PRO A 15 -1.17 -7.29 -3.12
CA PRO A 15 -2.00 -6.32 -3.82
C PRO A 15 -2.00 -4.98 -3.09
N PHE A 16 -1.87 -3.91 -3.86
CA PHE A 16 -1.64 -2.55 -3.40
C PHE A 16 -2.77 -2.07 -2.47
N GLU A 17 -2.55 -2.09 -1.15
CA GLU A 17 -3.32 -1.28 -0.19
C GLU A 17 -2.67 0.10 0.04
N ALA A 18 -1.88 0.64 -0.89
CA ALA A 18 -1.16 1.91 -0.67
C ALA A 18 -2.07 3.17 -0.65
N SER A 19 -3.38 2.97 -0.51
CA SER A 19 -4.32 4.03 -0.20
C SER A 19 -4.61 4.14 1.30
N ARG A 20 -4.11 3.23 2.15
CA ARG A 20 -4.43 3.25 3.59
C ARG A 20 -3.92 4.49 4.29
N GLY A 21 -2.70 4.92 3.98
CA GLY A 21 -2.14 6.19 4.45
C GLY A 21 -2.98 7.38 4.01
N TYR A 22 -3.44 7.39 2.75
CA TYR A 22 -4.34 8.41 2.23
C TYR A 22 -5.69 8.44 2.95
N VAL A 23 -6.37 7.29 3.04
CA VAL A 23 -7.66 7.16 3.72
C VAL A 23 -7.53 7.54 5.18
N ALA A 24 -6.45 7.14 5.86
CA ALA A 24 -6.18 7.52 7.25
C ALA A 24 -6.03 9.04 7.39
N CYS A 25 -5.20 9.69 6.57
CA CYS A 25 -4.99 11.14 6.63
C CYS A 25 -6.26 11.94 6.33
N VAL A 26 -7.00 11.58 5.26
CA VAL A 26 -8.24 12.26 4.90
C VAL A 26 -9.32 12.07 5.97
N SER A 27 -9.45 10.85 6.49
CA SER A 27 -10.41 10.57 7.57
C SER A 27 -10.07 11.32 8.85
N LEU A 28 -8.78 11.41 9.21
CA LEU A 28 -8.32 12.21 10.35
C LEU A 28 -8.58 13.71 10.16
N ALA A 29 -8.22 14.27 9.00
CA ALA A 29 -8.44 15.68 8.71
C ALA A 29 -9.93 16.05 8.76
N ALA A 30 -10.80 15.21 8.15
CA ALA A 30 -12.24 15.39 8.22
C ALA A 30 -12.78 15.25 9.64
N ALA A 31 -12.34 14.23 10.40
CA ALA A 31 -12.78 14.01 11.77
C ALA A 31 -12.42 15.18 12.69
N VAL A 32 -11.17 15.66 12.60
CA VAL A 32 -10.69 16.80 13.39
C VAL A 32 -11.44 18.07 13.00
N GLY A 33 -11.55 18.38 11.70
CA GLY A 33 -12.25 19.57 11.22
C GLY A 33 -13.71 19.61 11.65
N LEU A 34 -14.44 18.50 11.50
CA LEU A 34 -15.84 18.40 11.92
C LEU A 34 -16.01 18.45 13.44
N THR A 35 -15.07 17.88 14.20
CA THR A 35 -15.06 18.00 15.68
C THR A 35 -14.88 19.46 16.10
N LEU A 36 -13.96 20.19 15.44
CA LEU A 36 -13.72 21.60 15.72
C LEU A 36 -14.96 22.45 15.39
N LEU A 37 -15.60 22.24 14.24
CA LEU A 37 -16.85 22.93 13.88
C LEU A 37 -17.96 22.69 14.91
N PHE A 38 -18.12 21.45 15.38
CA PHE A 38 -19.05 21.13 16.45
C PHE A 38 -18.72 21.88 17.76
N LEU A 39 -17.44 21.87 18.17
CA LEU A 39 -17.01 22.55 19.39
C LEU A 39 -17.18 24.07 19.30
N THR A 40 -16.91 24.69 18.15
CA THR A 40 -17.14 26.12 17.95
C THR A 40 -18.61 26.48 18.10
N ALA A 41 -19.51 25.73 17.43
CA ALA A 41 -20.95 25.94 17.57
C ALA A 41 -21.43 25.76 19.03
N LEU A 42 -20.90 24.76 19.74
CA LEU A 42 -21.21 24.53 21.14
C LEU A 42 -20.73 25.68 22.05
N ILE A 43 -19.54 26.25 21.78
CA ILE A 43 -19.01 27.40 22.50
C ILE A 43 -19.85 28.64 22.23
N ASP A 44 -20.22 28.92 20.99
CA ASP A 44 -21.04 30.08 20.64
C ASP A 44 -22.44 30.02 21.27
N LEU A 45 -23.05 28.82 21.33
CA LEU A 45 -24.27 28.58 22.09
C LEU A 45 -24.08 28.86 23.59
N ARG A 46 -22.99 28.34 24.18
CA ARG A 46 -22.71 28.53 25.61
C ARG A 46 -22.43 29.99 25.97
N MET A 47 -21.80 30.74 25.06
CA MET A 47 -21.51 32.16 25.21
C MET A 47 -22.72 33.05 24.87
N GLY A 48 -23.86 32.47 24.49
CA GLY A 48 -25.06 33.21 24.11
C GLY A 48 -24.92 34.02 22.82
N ARG A 49 -23.93 33.71 21.97
CA ARG A 49 -23.70 34.37 20.68
C ARG A 49 -24.69 33.91 19.61
N THR A 50 -25.24 32.71 19.78
CA THR A 50 -26.26 32.11 18.92
C THR A 50 -27.33 31.45 19.78
N THR A 51 -28.54 31.29 19.24
CA THR A 51 -29.62 30.52 19.87
C THR A 51 -29.77 29.15 19.21
N LEU A 52 -30.15 28.14 19.99
CA LEU A 52 -30.34 26.79 19.46
C LEU A 52 -31.70 26.72 18.73
N ASP A 53 -31.66 26.75 17.41
CA ASP A 53 -32.81 26.41 16.57
C ASP A 53 -32.70 24.98 16.01
N THR A 54 -33.75 24.51 15.34
CA THR A 54 -33.77 23.16 14.77
C THR A 54 -32.71 22.97 13.68
N GLY A 55 -32.39 24.01 12.90
CA GLY A 55 -31.40 23.94 11.82
C GLY A 55 -29.99 23.76 12.35
N LEU A 56 -29.59 24.59 13.33
CA LEU A 56 -28.31 24.51 14.02
C LEU A 56 -28.17 23.19 14.78
N ALA A 57 -29.23 22.71 15.43
CA ALA A 57 -29.23 21.41 16.11
C ALA A 57 -28.97 20.25 15.13
N VAL A 58 -29.63 20.25 13.97
CA VAL A 58 -29.41 19.23 12.92
C VAL A 58 -27.99 19.33 12.36
N MET A 59 -27.48 20.54 12.11
CA MET A 59 -26.12 20.75 11.61
C MET A 59 -25.07 20.27 12.62
N MET A 60 -25.23 20.60 13.91
CA MET A 60 -24.33 20.13 14.97
C MET A 60 -24.36 18.61 15.13
N ALA A 61 -25.55 17.99 15.10
CA ALA A 61 -25.67 16.55 15.11
C ALA A 61 -24.97 15.92 13.90
N GLY A 62 -25.12 16.52 12.71
CA GLY A 62 -24.43 16.12 11.49
C GLY A 62 -22.91 16.18 11.63
N TYR A 63 -22.36 17.28 12.17
CA TYR A 63 -20.92 17.40 12.43
C TYR A 63 -20.43 16.32 13.38
N LEU A 64 -21.14 16.06 14.48
CA LEU A 64 -20.77 15.05 15.45
C LEU A 64 -20.78 13.64 14.85
N VAL A 65 -21.86 13.26 14.14
CA VAL A 65 -22.00 11.94 13.52
C VAL A 65 -20.92 11.72 12.47
N CYS A 66 -20.71 12.69 11.57
CA CYS A 66 -19.68 12.60 10.53
C CYS A 66 -18.26 12.58 11.13
N ALA A 67 -18.01 13.34 12.22
CA ALA A 67 -16.75 13.28 12.94
C ALA A 67 -16.48 11.89 13.53
N LEU A 68 -17.48 11.28 14.17
CA LEU A 68 -17.39 9.92 14.72
C LEU A 68 -17.09 8.89 13.62
N ILE A 69 -17.77 8.98 12.47
CA ILE A 69 -17.48 8.13 11.31
C ILE A 69 -16.03 8.33 10.85
N GLY A 70 -15.57 9.57 10.75
CA GLY A 70 -14.19 9.90 10.39
C GLY A 70 -13.17 9.29 11.37
N TRP A 71 -13.41 9.41 12.68
CA TRP A 71 -12.55 8.80 13.71
C TRP A 71 -12.50 7.28 13.60
N VAL A 72 -13.64 6.62 13.39
CA VAL A 72 -13.71 5.16 13.19
C VAL A 72 -12.96 4.75 11.92
N CYS A 73 -13.14 5.46 10.80
CA CYS A 73 -12.44 5.17 9.56
C CYS A 73 -10.92 5.37 9.70
N ALA A 74 -10.48 6.44 10.37
CA ALA A 74 -9.08 6.69 10.68
C ALA A 74 -8.48 5.54 11.52
N TYR A 75 -9.13 5.21 12.63
CA TYR A 75 -8.72 4.13 13.52
C TYR A 75 -8.59 2.80 12.76
N ARG A 76 -9.60 2.43 11.98
CA ARG A 76 -9.57 1.17 11.21
C ARG A 76 -8.47 1.19 10.14
N SER A 77 -8.22 2.32 9.50
CA SER A 77 -7.18 2.41 8.45
C SER A 77 -5.78 2.21 9.03
N VAL A 78 -5.53 2.79 10.21
CA VAL A 78 -4.23 2.75 10.89
C VAL A 78 -3.99 1.39 11.58
N PHE A 79 -4.98 0.86 12.30
CA PHE A 79 -4.77 -0.26 13.22
C PHE A 79 -5.26 -1.62 12.72
N SER A 80 -5.98 -1.70 11.59
CA SER A 80 -6.36 -3.00 11.04
C SER A 80 -5.10 -3.77 10.60
N PRO A 81 -5.12 -5.12 10.64
CA PRO A 81 -3.99 -5.90 10.17
C PRO A 81 -3.63 -5.59 8.71
N ILE A 82 -2.36 -5.71 8.36
CA ILE A 82 -1.82 -5.43 7.03
C ILE A 82 -1.40 -6.73 6.38
N GLN A 83 -1.86 -6.97 5.16
CA GLN A 83 -1.24 -7.96 4.28
C GLN A 83 -0.09 -7.28 3.53
N GLU A 84 1.13 -7.71 3.78
CA GLU A 84 2.29 -7.19 3.07
C GLU A 84 2.68 -8.07 1.89
N THR A 85 2.40 -9.37 1.99
CA THR A 85 2.86 -10.34 1.02
C THR A 85 1.85 -11.43 0.75
N THR A 86 1.79 -11.83 -0.51
CA THR A 86 1.26 -13.13 -0.90
C THR A 86 2.39 -14.13 -0.84
N ILE A 87 2.11 -15.34 -0.36
CA ILE A 87 3.11 -16.37 -0.17
C ILE A 87 2.75 -17.57 -1.05
N VAL A 88 3.67 -17.97 -1.91
CA VAL A 88 3.57 -19.21 -2.67
C VAL A 88 4.47 -20.23 -1.98
N SER A 89 3.88 -21.29 -1.46
CA SER A 89 4.63 -22.39 -0.85
C SER A 89 4.88 -23.47 -1.89
N ARG A 90 6.17 -23.74 -2.15
CA ARG A 90 6.56 -24.85 -3.03
C ARG A 90 6.28 -26.20 -2.38
N VAL A 91 6.57 -26.32 -1.08
CA VAL A 91 6.41 -27.55 -0.30
C VAL A 91 4.94 -27.97 -0.20
N LEU A 92 4.05 -27.03 0.11
CA LEU A 92 2.62 -27.32 0.26
C LEU A 92 1.85 -27.25 -1.07
N ARG A 93 2.53 -26.90 -2.17
CA ARG A 93 1.93 -26.60 -3.47
C ARG A 93 0.68 -25.70 -3.40
N ARG A 94 0.77 -24.61 -2.64
CA ARG A 94 -0.36 -23.71 -2.37
C ARG A 94 0.03 -22.24 -2.46
N LEU A 95 -0.92 -21.44 -2.94
CA LEU A 95 -0.83 -19.98 -2.97
C LEU A 95 -1.67 -19.41 -1.83
N TYR A 96 -1.07 -18.60 -0.97
CA TYR A 96 -1.70 -18.01 0.21
C TYR A 96 -1.81 -16.49 0.07
N ALA A 97 -3.00 -15.97 0.31
CA ALA A 97 -3.24 -14.55 0.49
C ALA A 97 -4.09 -14.30 1.74
N TRP A 98 -3.88 -13.17 2.39
CA TRP A 98 -4.72 -12.76 3.51
C TRP A 98 -5.64 -11.65 3.06
N GLU A 99 -6.94 -11.79 3.27
CA GLU A 99 -7.88 -10.70 3.06
C GLU A 99 -8.53 -10.31 4.38
N LYS A 100 -8.78 -9.02 4.58
CA LYS A 100 -9.37 -8.49 5.82
C LYS A 100 -10.72 -9.10 6.17
N ARG A 101 -11.53 -9.49 5.17
CA ARG A 101 -12.87 -10.03 5.38
C ARG A 101 -12.88 -11.53 5.65
N THR A 102 -12.06 -12.29 4.93
CA THR A 102 -12.09 -13.76 4.92
C THR A 102 -10.91 -14.39 5.67
N GLY A 103 -9.89 -13.60 6.03
CA GLY A 103 -8.67 -14.07 6.66
C GLY A 103 -7.72 -14.70 5.64
N TRP A 104 -6.95 -15.70 6.09
CA TRP A 104 -6.09 -16.46 5.18
C TRP A 104 -6.92 -17.32 4.25
N THR A 105 -6.69 -17.14 2.96
CA THR A 105 -7.23 -17.95 1.89
C THR A 105 -6.08 -18.65 1.18
N SER A 106 -6.30 -19.91 0.82
CA SER A 106 -5.34 -20.69 0.05
C SER A 106 -6.01 -21.26 -1.19
N VAL A 107 -5.24 -21.31 -2.27
CA VAL A 107 -5.60 -21.98 -3.52
C VAL A 107 -4.56 -23.07 -3.76
N ASP A 108 -5.04 -24.28 -4.04
CA ASP A 108 -4.20 -25.40 -4.45
C ASP A 108 -3.60 -25.12 -5.83
N PHE A 109 -2.27 -25.19 -5.94
CA PHE A 109 -1.56 -24.90 -7.18
C PHE A 109 -1.93 -25.88 -8.30
N ASP A 110 -2.18 -27.15 -7.97
CA ASP A 110 -2.48 -28.17 -8.98
C ASP A 110 -3.91 -28.03 -9.55
N ARG A 111 -4.77 -27.27 -8.87
CA ARG A 111 -6.15 -26.94 -9.30
C ARG A 111 -6.31 -25.47 -9.67
N ALA A 112 -5.22 -24.71 -9.62
CA ALA A 112 -5.24 -23.28 -9.83
C ALA A 112 -5.44 -22.93 -11.31
N LEU A 113 -6.38 -22.04 -11.57
CA LEU A 113 -6.52 -21.36 -12.84
C LEU A 113 -6.13 -19.89 -12.67
N ALA A 114 -5.09 -19.48 -13.40
CA ALA A 114 -4.66 -18.09 -13.43
C ALA A 114 -5.34 -17.34 -14.58
N TYR A 115 -5.79 -16.12 -14.30
CA TYR A 115 -6.25 -15.20 -15.33
C TYR A 115 -5.77 -13.78 -15.06
N VAL A 116 -5.61 -13.02 -16.13
CA VAL A 116 -5.28 -11.60 -16.07
C VAL A 116 -6.56 -10.82 -16.30
N GLY A 117 -7.01 -10.09 -15.28
CA GLY A 117 -8.16 -9.20 -15.42
C GLY A 117 -7.80 -7.97 -16.25
N ASN A 118 -8.78 -7.38 -16.94
CA ASN A 118 -8.61 -6.10 -17.62
C ASN A 118 -9.51 -5.06 -16.97
N TYR A 119 -8.96 -4.25 -16.08
CA TYR A 119 -9.69 -3.22 -15.36
C TYR A 119 -9.40 -1.86 -15.99
N HIS A 120 -10.43 -1.21 -16.53
CA HIS A 120 -10.33 0.16 -17.01
C HIS A 120 -10.85 1.10 -15.94
N VAL A 121 -10.05 2.10 -15.60
CA VAL A 121 -10.44 3.21 -14.74
C VAL A 121 -10.48 4.45 -15.61
N VAL A 122 -11.65 5.07 -15.69
CA VAL A 122 -11.85 6.35 -16.37
C VAL A 122 -12.13 7.39 -15.30
N THR A 123 -11.27 8.41 -15.22
CA THR A 123 -11.43 9.57 -14.34
C THR A 123 -11.56 10.84 -15.18
N ALA A 124 -11.96 11.95 -14.54
CA ALA A 124 -11.98 13.26 -15.19
C ALA A 124 -10.59 13.72 -15.68
N THR A 125 -9.50 13.11 -15.17
CA THR A 125 -8.12 13.46 -15.51
C THR A 125 -7.48 12.49 -16.50
N GLY A 126 -8.18 11.43 -16.93
CA GLY A 126 -7.70 10.49 -17.94
C GLY A 126 -8.26 9.08 -17.79
N ALA A 127 -7.82 8.18 -18.67
CA ALA A 127 -8.10 6.75 -18.58
C ALA A 127 -6.82 5.96 -18.29
N GLY A 128 -6.93 4.92 -17.48
CA GLY A 128 -5.86 3.97 -17.18
C GLY A 128 -6.37 2.55 -17.19
N ALA A 129 -5.54 1.62 -17.64
CA ALA A 129 -5.81 0.19 -17.57
C ALA A 129 -4.92 -0.44 -16.49
N ALA A 130 -5.48 -1.39 -15.75
CA ALA A 130 -4.80 -2.14 -14.71
C ALA A 130 -5.04 -3.63 -14.92
N TYR A 131 -3.96 -4.41 -14.90
CA TYR A 131 -3.96 -5.83 -15.22
C TYR A 131 -3.54 -6.67 -14.00
N PRO A 132 -4.46 -6.95 -13.05
CA PRO A 132 -4.16 -7.80 -11.91
C PRO A 132 -4.08 -9.27 -12.32
N LEU A 133 -3.04 -9.96 -11.84
CA LEU A 133 -2.97 -11.42 -11.87
C LEU A 133 -3.80 -12.00 -10.73
N ARG A 134 -4.82 -12.79 -11.09
CA ARG A 134 -5.66 -13.52 -10.13
C ARG A 134 -5.54 -15.00 -10.36
N VAL A 135 -5.50 -15.75 -9.26
CA VAL A 135 -5.45 -17.21 -9.27
C VAL A 135 -6.66 -17.73 -8.52
N VAL A 136 -7.43 -18.59 -9.17
CA VAL A 136 -8.72 -19.08 -8.66
C VAL A 136 -8.80 -20.59 -8.70
N GLU A 137 -9.60 -21.13 -7.79
CA GLU A 137 -10.09 -22.51 -7.85
C GLU A 137 -11.54 -22.48 -8.32
N ILE A 138 -11.84 -23.22 -9.40
CA ILE A 138 -13.18 -23.30 -9.98
C ILE A 138 -13.80 -24.64 -9.57
N ALA A 139 -15.12 -24.64 -9.32
CA ALA A 139 -15.83 -25.87 -9.01
C ALA A 139 -15.76 -26.86 -10.20
N PRO A 140 -15.60 -28.17 -9.94
CA PRO A 140 -15.70 -29.19 -10.98
C PRO A 140 -17.02 -29.02 -11.75
N ASP A 141 -16.95 -29.07 -13.08
CA ASP A 141 -18.09 -29.01 -13.98
C ASP A 141 -18.94 -27.71 -13.92
N SER A 142 -18.36 -26.62 -13.41
CA SER A 142 -19.00 -25.31 -13.36
C SER A 142 -18.05 -24.18 -13.78
N ARG A 143 -18.60 -22.99 -14.00
CA ARG A 143 -17.82 -21.73 -14.13
C ARG A 143 -17.74 -20.95 -12.81
N ARG A 144 -18.23 -21.54 -11.72
CA ARG A 144 -18.28 -20.88 -10.41
C ARG A 144 -16.90 -20.89 -9.76
N ILE A 145 -16.38 -19.70 -9.48
CA ILE A 145 -15.18 -19.50 -8.67
C ILE A 145 -15.52 -19.86 -7.21
N LEU A 146 -14.79 -20.81 -6.65
CA LEU A 146 -14.91 -21.22 -5.24
C LEU A 146 -14.05 -20.34 -4.34
N LYS A 147 -12.79 -20.18 -4.74
CA LYS A 147 -11.77 -19.41 -4.00
C LYS A 147 -10.90 -18.65 -5.00
N GLY A 148 -10.35 -17.53 -4.55
CA GLY A 148 -9.45 -16.73 -5.37
C GLY A 148 -8.47 -15.96 -4.52
N VAL A 149 -7.25 -15.83 -5.03
CA VAL A 149 -6.20 -15.01 -4.44
C VAL A 149 -5.70 -14.01 -5.48
N ALA A 150 -5.53 -12.76 -5.06
CA ALA A 150 -4.81 -11.75 -5.83
C ALA A 150 -3.35 -11.78 -5.38
N LEU A 151 -2.45 -12.18 -6.27
CA LEU A 151 -1.08 -12.44 -5.85
C LEU A 151 -0.31 -11.15 -5.59
N THR A 152 -0.58 -10.10 -6.37
CA THR A 152 0.24 -8.90 -6.40
C THR A 152 -0.56 -7.66 -6.77
N ALA A 153 0.08 -6.50 -6.71
CA ALA A 153 -0.48 -5.28 -7.30
C ALA A 153 -0.76 -5.46 -8.81
N PRO A 154 -1.76 -4.75 -9.37
CA PRO A 154 -2.02 -4.75 -10.80
C PRO A 154 -0.81 -4.25 -11.60
N PHE A 155 -0.64 -4.80 -12.79
CA PHE A 155 0.40 -4.38 -13.73
C PHE A 155 -0.14 -3.34 -14.71
N ASP A 156 0.76 -2.55 -15.28
CA ASP A 156 0.44 -1.61 -16.37
C ASP A 156 0.20 -2.32 -17.72
N ARG A 157 0.64 -3.60 -17.83
CA ARG A 157 0.54 -4.39 -19.05
C ARG A 157 0.20 -5.85 -18.73
N PRO A 158 -0.63 -6.51 -19.55
CA PRO A 158 -1.04 -7.89 -19.30
C PRO A 158 0.12 -8.89 -19.43
N GLU A 159 1.12 -8.62 -20.28
CA GLU A 159 2.27 -9.50 -20.49
C GLU A 159 3.11 -9.63 -19.21
N ALA A 160 3.23 -8.55 -18.43
CA ALA A 160 3.96 -8.59 -17.16
C ALA A 160 3.26 -9.49 -16.12
N ALA A 161 1.92 -9.50 -16.12
CA ALA A 161 1.14 -10.40 -15.29
C ALA A 161 1.30 -11.86 -15.73
N ALA A 162 1.30 -12.13 -17.04
CA ALA A 162 1.54 -13.47 -17.59
C ALA A 162 2.96 -13.96 -17.30
N GLN A 163 3.98 -13.10 -17.43
CA GLN A 163 5.36 -13.41 -17.09
C GLN A 163 5.53 -13.78 -15.61
N LEU A 164 4.83 -13.09 -14.71
CA LEU A 164 4.83 -13.46 -13.30
C LEU A 164 4.21 -14.86 -13.09
N TRP A 165 3.11 -15.17 -13.77
CA TRP A 165 2.51 -16.51 -13.65
C TRP A 165 3.45 -17.61 -14.13
N GLU A 166 4.10 -17.42 -15.28
CA GLU A 166 5.11 -18.37 -15.77
C GLU A 166 6.29 -18.49 -14.81
N PHE A 167 6.73 -17.38 -14.20
CA PHE A 167 7.76 -17.41 -13.17
C PHE A 167 7.34 -18.27 -11.96
N ILE A 168 6.09 -18.13 -11.51
CA ILE A 168 5.54 -18.93 -10.41
C ILE A 168 5.46 -20.40 -10.82
N ARG A 169 5.02 -20.71 -12.03
CA ARG A 169 4.96 -22.10 -12.53
C ARG A 169 6.34 -22.74 -12.56
N LEU A 170 7.34 -22.03 -13.07
CA LEU A 170 8.74 -22.49 -13.05
C LEU A 170 9.26 -22.65 -11.61
N TYR A 171 8.94 -21.73 -10.71
CA TYR A 171 9.28 -21.84 -9.30
C TYR A 171 8.74 -23.12 -8.65
N MET A 172 7.51 -23.51 -9.00
CA MET A 172 6.84 -24.68 -8.45
C MET A 172 7.40 -25.99 -8.99
N ASP A 173 7.56 -26.07 -10.31
CA ASP A 173 7.77 -27.35 -10.99
C ASP A 173 9.20 -27.55 -11.49
N ALA A 174 9.95 -26.49 -11.77
CA ALA A 174 11.28 -26.59 -12.38
C ALA A 174 12.42 -26.58 -11.36
N GLU A 175 13.60 -26.98 -11.81
CA GLU A 175 14.83 -26.86 -11.02
C GLU A 175 15.23 -25.39 -10.81
N PRO A 176 15.89 -25.05 -9.68
CA PRO A 176 16.29 -23.67 -9.38
C PRO A 176 17.09 -22.97 -10.49
N ALA A 177 17.90 -23.71 -11.25
CA ALA A 177 18.70 -23.19 -12.35
C ALA A 177 17.88 -22.69 -13.54
N ALA A 178 16.64 -23.19 -13.71
CA ALA A 178 15.75 -22.78 -14.79
C ALA A 178 15.11 -21.40 -14.53
N LEU A 179 15.08 -20.94 -13.28
CA LEU A 179 14.48 -19.64 -12.97
C LEU A 179 15.40 -18.49 -13.41
N PRO A 180 14.82 -17.41 -13.97
CA PRO A 180 15.58 -16.21 -14.29
C PRO A 180 16.06 -15.54 -13.00
N PRO A 181 17.20 -14.81 -13.05
CA PRO A 181 17.68 -14.06 -11.89
C PRO A 181 16.68 -13.02 -11.40
N VAL A 182 16.50 -12.92 -10.09
CA VAL A 182 15.51 -12.02 -9.47
C VAL A 182 16.17 -10.91 -8.67
N ALA A 183 15.73 -9.67 -8.90
CA ALA A 183 16.06 -8.53 -8.04
C ALA A 183 14.99 -8.39 -6.94
N LEU A 184 15.42 -8.55 -5.69
CA LEU A 184 14.52 -8.44 -4.53
C LEU A 184 14.15 -6.99 -4.23
N VAL A 185 12.87 -6.77 -3.93
CA VAL A 185 12.38 -5.49 -3.39
C VAL A 185 12.84 -5.37 -1.93
N PRO A 186 13.34 -4.20 -1.50
CA PRO A 186 13.72 -4.01 -0.11
C PRO A 186 12.52 -4.11 0.82
N ASP A 187 12.72 -4.79 1.96
CA ASP A 187 11.76 -4.83 3.06
C ASP A 187 11.45 -3.40 3.56
N HIS A 188 10.19 -3.11 3.86
CA HIS A 188 9.73 -1.84 4.43
C HIS A 188 10.33 -1.51 5.79
N ARG A 189 10.93 -2.48 6.48
CA ARG A 189 11.69 -2.29 7.72
C ARG A 189 13.06 -1.64 7.51
N VAL A 190 13.57 -1.63 6.28
CA VAL A 190 14.84 -0.98 5.92
C VAL A 190 14.69 0.56 5.98
N ASN A 191 15.62 1.37 5.48
CA ASN A 191 15.46 2.82 5.41
C ASN A 191 14.14 3.26 4.73
N ALA A 192 13.44 4.24 5.31
CA ALA A 192 12.13 4.71 4.86
C ALA A 192 12.13 5.28 3.45
N TYR A 193 13.15 6.07 3.12
CA TYR A 193 13.28 6.66 1.79
C TYR A 193 13.55 5.59 0.74
N ALA A 194 14.42 4.63 1.05
CA ALA A 194 14.72 3.54 0.14
C ALA A 194 13.48 2.67 -0.13
N TRP A 195 12.67 2.41 0.89
CA TRP A 195 11.42 1.69 0.71
C TRP A 195 10.39 2.51 -0.08
N MET A 196 10.15 3.78 0.27
CA MET A 196 9.18 4.64 -0.43
C MET A 196 9.54 4.81 -1.91
N ASP A 197 10.82 4.98 -2.25
CA ASP A 197 11.29 5.05 -3.63
C ASP A 197 10.90 3.80 -4.43
N ARG A 198 11.00 2.61 -3.83
CA ARG A 198 10.81 1.33 -4.51
C ARG A 198 9.37 0.84 -4.52
N GLU A 199 8.57 1.19 -3.52
CA GLU A 199 7.20 0.70 -3.38
C GLU A 199 6.14 1.76 -3.74
N LEU A 200 6.33 3.02 -3.35
CA LEU A 200 5.36 4.10 -3.63
C LEU A 200 5.64 4.81 -4.97
N PHE A 201 6.91 4.88 -5.38
CA PHE A 201 7.34 5.56 -6.59
C PHE A 201 8.06 4.68 -7.62
N PRO A 202 7.67 3.41 -7.85
CA PRO A 202 8.39 2.50 -8.75
C PRO A 202 8.42 2.95 -10.22
N TYR A 203 7.47 3.81 -10.62
CA TYR A 203 7.37 4.36 -11.97
C TYR A 203 8.15 5.66 -12.15
N ALA A 204 8.53 6.34 -11.06
CA ALA A 204 9.20 7.64 -11.10
C ALA A 204 10.66 7.58 -10.67
N ILE A 205 11.04 6.52 -9.93
CA ILE A 205 12.38 6.30 -9.42
C ILE A 205 12.86 4.91 -9.84
N ASP A 206 14.04 4.85 -10.43
CA ASP A 206 14.64 3.59 -10.85
C ASP A 206 15.23 2.79 -9.68
N ARG A 207 15.86 1.65 -10.00
CA ARG A 207 16.55 0.80 -9.02
C ARG A 207 17.77 1.47 -8.38
N HIS A 208 18.34 2.46 -9.04
CA HIS A 208 19.51 3.24 -8.63
C HIS A 208 19.13 4.46 -7.78
N HIS A 209 17.86 4.57 -7.38
CA HIS A 209 17.32 5.73 -6.68
C HIS A 209 17.48 7.05 -7.46
N ARG A 210 17.48 6.99 -8.80
CA ARG A 210 17.53 8.14 -9.70
C ARG A 210 16.13 8.47 -10.22
N LEU A 211 15.87 9.76 -10.43
CA LEU A 211 14.59 10.23 -10.96
C LEU A 211 14.50 9.95 -12.46
N VAL A 212 13.49 9.19 -12.85
CA VAL A 212 13.17 8.91 -14.26
C VAL A 212 11.97 9.75 -14.71
N ARG A 213 11.01 10.01 -13.81
CA ARG A 213 9.85 10.86 -14.07
C ARG A 213 9.75 11.98 -13.03
N PRO A 214 10.60 13.03 -13.14
CA PRO A 214 10.72 14.06 -12.11
C PRO A 214 9.40 14.78 -11.83
N PHE A 215 8.62 15.16 -12.85
CA PHE A 215 7.33 15.82 -12.64
C PHE A 215 6.37 14.95 -11.81
N ALA A 216 6.22 13.67 -12.18
CA ALA A 216 5.35 12.76 -11.45
C ALA A 216 5.82 12.59 -10.00
N PHE A 217 7.12 12.41 -9.76
CA PHE A 217 7.65 12.33 -8.41
C PHE A 217 7.33 13.58 -7.58
N TRP A 218 7.65 14.78 -8.08
CA TRP A 218 7.46 16.02 -7.32
C TRP A 218 5.98 16.29 -7.05
N SER A 219 5.12 16.09 -8.05
CA SER A 219 3.67 16.26 -7.89
C SER A 219 3.09 15.30 -6.85
N PHE A 220 3.36 13.99 -6.98
CA PHE A 220 2.77 12.99 -6.09
C PHE A 220 3.42 12.94 -4.70
N SER A 221 4.74 13.17 -4.58
CA SER A 221 5.40 13.22 -3.28
C SER A 221 4.99 14.44 -2.45
N GLY A 222 4.72 15.58 -3.10
CA GLY A 222 4.21 16.79 -2.44
C GLY A 222 2.71 16.66 -2.11
N ALA A 223 1.87 16.40 -3.12
CA ALA A 223 0.42 16.30 -2.94
C ALA A 223 0.02 15.21 -1.94
N TYR A 224 0.71 14.08 -1.93
CA TYR A 224 0.45 12.97 -1.02
C TYR A 224 1.48 12.88 0.10
N TYR A 225 2.15 13.97 0.47
CA TYR A 225 3.24 13.95 1.45
C TYR A 225 2.85 13.27 2.78
N LEU A 226 1.84 13.79 3.49
CA LEU A 226 1.36 13.20 4.74
C LEU A 226 0.81 11.77 4.52
N PRO A 227 -0.03 11.50 3.50
CA PRO A 227 -0.44 10.14 3.14
C PRO A 227 0.71 9.14 2.97
N ASN A 228 1.78 9.51 2.27
CA ASN A 228 2.92 8.63 1.98
C ASN A 228 3.68 8.26 3.26
N TRP A 229 3.88 9.24 4.15
CA TRP A 229 4.48 9.01 5.45
C TRP A 229 3.60 8.17 6.37
N MET A 230 2.29 8.41 6.35
CA MET A 230 1.32 7.61 7.09
C MET A 230 1.32 6.16 6.58
N GLU A 231 1.35 5.95 5.27
CA GLU A 231 1.47 4.62 4.67
C GLU A 231 2.77 3.92 5.10
N CYS A 232 3.90 4.64 5.06
CA CYS A 232 5.19 4.14 5.53
C CYS A 232 5.14 3.75 7.02
N TRP A 233 4.51 4.58 7.86
CA TRP A 233 4.36 4.30 9.28
C TRP A 233 3.47 3.07 9.53
N ILE A 234 2.31 3.01 8.86
CA ILE A 234 1.37 1.90 8.93
C ILE A 234 2.07 0.60 8.56
N ARG A 235 2.80 0.55 7.43
CA ARG A 235 3.51 -0.67 7.02
C ARG A 235 4.65 -1.06 7.95
N ARG A 236 5.37 -0.11 8.54
CA ARG A 236 6.43 -0.42 9.51
C ARG A 236 5.88 -1.05 10.79
N PHE A 237 4.87 -0.40 11.37
CA PHE A 237 4.44 -0.69 12.75
C PHE A 237 3.10 -1.41 12.85
N GLY A 238 2.40 -1.57 11.73
CA GLY A 238 1.12 -2.24 11.71
C GLY A 238 1.22 -3.72 12.06
N ARG A 239 0.12 -4.22 12.61
CA ARG A 239 -0.02 -5.63 12.99
C ARG A 239 -0.12 -6.48 11.72
N ARG A 240 0.59 -7.60 11.69
CA ARG A 240 0.51 -8.58 10.60
C ARG A 240 -0.26 -9.80 11.10
N PRO A 241 -1.14 -10.39 10.28
CA PRO A 241 -1.78 -11.65 10.65
C PRO A 241 -0.71 -12.73 10.82
N ALA A 242 -0.86 -13.58 11.85
CA ALA A 242 0.00 -14.75 12.01
C ALA A 242 -0.18 -15.69 10.81
N LEU A 243 0.90 -16.32 10.36
CA LEU A 243 0.84 -17.30 9.26
C LEU A 243 -0.04 -18.50 9.66
N PRO A 244 -0.76 -19.14 8.73
CA PRO A 244 -1.41 -20.42 8.99
C PRO A 244 -0.40 -21.44 9.54
N ALA A 245 -0.79 -22.27 10.49
CA ALA A 245 0.13 -23.20 11.17
C ALA A 245 0.89 -24.11 10.19
N GLU A 246 0.20 -24.63 9.17
CA GLU A 246 0.81 -25.42 8.10
C GLU A 246 1.90 -24.64 7.34
N LEU A 247 1.64 -23.37 7.02
CA LEU A 247 2.58 -22.52 6.31
C LEU A 247 3.74 -22.11 7.22
N ALA A 248 3.46 -21.80 8.48
CA ALA A 248 4.49 -21.44 9.46
C ALA A 248 5.51 -22.57 9.67
N ALA A 249 5.06 -23.83 9.65
CA ALA A 249 5.90 -24.99 9.82
C ALA A 249 6.89 -25.19 8.65
N VAL A 250 6.50 -24.80 7.42
CA VAL A 250 7.32 -25.01 6.22
C VAL A 250 8.00 -23.74 5.71
N ALA A 251 7.61 -22.55 6.19
CA ALA A 251 8.12 -21.29 5.67
C ALA A 251 9.61 -21.07 5.97
N GLY A 252 10.16 -21.76 6.97
CA GLY A 252 11.58 -21.73 7.29
C GLY A 252 12.40 -22.53 6.31
N TRP A 253 13.37 -21.89 5.66
CA TRP A 253 14.44 -22.58 4.94
C TRP A 253 15.77 -22.37 5.69
N GLN A 254 16.48 -23.47 5.94
CA GLN A 254 17.83 -23.46 6.49
C GLN A 254 18.80 -24.03 5.46
N GLY A 255 19.72 -23.20 4.98
CA GLY A 255 20.70 -23.58 3.97
C GLY A 255 20.92 -22.48 2.94
N ASP A 256 21.91 -22.69 2.07
CA ASP A 256 22.19 -21.77 0.99
C ASP A 256 21.01 -21.69 0.02
N ASN A 257 20.82 -20.52 -0.57
CA ASN A 257 19.75 -20.28 -1.51
C ASN A 257 20.20 -20.68 -2.93
N PRO A 258 19.61 -21.73 -3.54
CA PRO A 258 20.03 -22.20 -4.85
C PRO A 258 19.55 -21.29 -6.00
N TYR A 259 18.66 -20.33 -5.72
CA TYR A 259 18.16 -19.42 -6.74
C TYR A 259 19.13 -18.26 -7.00
N ARG A 260 19.19 -17.85 -8.26
CA ARG A 260 20.02 -16.71 -8.70
C ARG A 260 19.36 -15.40 -8.26
N ILE A 261 19.86 -14.82 -7.19
CA ILE A 261 19.45 -13.48 -6.74
C ILE A 261 20.42 -12.45 -7.31
N VAL A 262 19.89 -11.41 -7.96
CA VAL A 262 20.71 -10.30 -8.43
C VAL A 262 21.21 -9.54 -7.19
N PRO A 263 22.54 -9.44 -6.99
CA PRO A 263 23.07 -8.77 -5.82
C PRO A 263 22.64 -7.29 -5.80
N PRO A 264 22.46 -6.71 -4.59
CA PRO A 264 22.21 -5.29 -4.48
C PRO A 264 23.42 -4.50 -4.98
N THR A 265 23.16 -3.46 -5.75
CA THR A 265 24.20 -2.51 -6.18
C THR A 265 24.72 -1.69 -5.01
N GLN A 266 25.88 -1.05 -5.15
CA GLN A 266 26.43 -0.19 -4.11
C GLN A 266 25.48 0.96 -3.74
N GLU A 267 24.79 1.55 -4.71
CA GLU A 267 23.79 2.60 -4.48
C GLU A 267 22.59 2.06 -3.67
N GLU A 268 22.12 0.85 -3.97
CA GLU A 268 21.07 0.19 -3.19
C GLU A 268 21.51 -0.11 -1.75
N LEU A 269 22.75 -0.57 -1.56
CA LEU A 269 23.30 -0.79 -0.22
C LEU A 269 23.38 0.52 0.58
N LEU A 270 23.87 1.59 -0.05
CA LEU A 270 23.90 2.92 0.56
C LEU A 270 22.50 3.46 0.84
N ALA A 271 21.54 3.26 -0.05
CA ALA A 271 20.16 3.68 0.17
C ALA A 271 19.52 2.91 1.32
N ARG A 272 19.72 1.59 1.38
CA ARG A 272 19.23 0.71 2.46
C ARG A 272 19.82 1.08 3.82
N ALA A 273 21.12 1.41 3.86
CA ALA A 273 21.77 1.94 5.05
C ALA A 273 21.36 3.38 5.39
N GLY A 274 20.60 4.05 4.51
CA GLY A 274 20.24 5.45 4.67
C GLY A 274 21.45 6.37 4.60
N ASN A 275 22.44 6.05 3.76
CA ASN A 275 23.67 6.82 3.55
C ASN A 275 23.81 7.38 2.13
N LEU A 276 22.86 7.13 1.23
CA LEU A 276 22.87 7.70 -0.11
C LEU A 276 22.56 9.22 -0.11
N PRO A 277 23.53 10.11 -0.44
CA PRO A 277 23.35 11.55 -0.27
C PRO A 277 22.31 12.15 -1.22
N SER A 278 22.25 11.68 -2.47
CA SER A 278 21.30 12.14 -3.49
C SER A 278 19.85 11.88 -3.05
N MET A 279 19.56 10.68 -2.57
CA MET A 279 18.26 10.29 -2.03
C MET A 279 17.88 11.15 -0.81
N LYS A 280 18.79 11.34 0.15
CA LYS A 280 18.56 12.21 1.31
C LYS A 280 18.20 13.63 0.90
N ARG A 281 18.97 14.21 -0.02
CA ARG A 281 18.74 15.58 -0.50
C ARG A 281 17.38 15.70 -1.18
N ARG A 282 17.01 14.75 -2.05
CA ARG A 282 15.71 14.73 -2.73
C ARG A 282 14.56 14.66 -1.72
N TRP A 283 14.62 13.74 -0.77
CA TRP A 283 13.55 13.59 0.21
C TRP A 283 13.45 14.78 1.18
N ARG A 284 14.56 15.43 1.53
CA ARG A 284 14.53 16.71 2.26
C ARG A 284 13.77 17.78 1.50
N LEU A 285 14.05 17.93 0.20
CA LEU A 285 13.32 18.87 -0.65
C LEU A 285 11.84 18.49 -0.74
N ALA A 286 11.53 17.21 -0.94
CA ALA A 286 10.14 16.72 -0.99
C ALA A 286 9.41 17.01 0.33
N SER A 287 10.09 16.89 1.48
CA SER A 287 9.56 17.29 2.78
C SER A 287 9.29 18.78 2.90
N ILE A 288 10.18 19.64 2.39
CA ILE A 288 9.97 21.10 2.39
C ILE A 288 8.74 21.45 1.54
N PHE A 289 8.66 20.92 0.31
CA PHE A 289 7.51 21.13 -0.58
C PHE A 289 6.21 20.58 0.02
N GLY A 290 6.25 19.38 0.58
CA GLY A 290 5.10 18.74 1.21
C GLY A 290 4.59 19.50 2.43
N LEU A 291 5.48 19.97 3.30
CA LEU A 291 5.10 20.79 4.46
C LEU A 291 4.55 22.16 4.05
N ALA A 292 5.12 22.80 3.03
CA ALA A 292 4.58 24.05 2.50
C ALA A 292 3.14 23.86 1.99
N LEU A 293 2.87 22.75 1.28
CA LEU A 293 1.54 22.44 0.75
C LEU A 293 0.53 22.08 1.84
N TRP A 294 0.93 21.26 2.82
CA TRP A 294 0.01 20.70 3.82
C TRP A 294 -0.13 21.52 5.11
N VAL A 295 0.82 22.41 5.41
CA VAL A 295 0.84 23.20 6.65
C VAL A 295 0.74 24.69 6.35
N ALA A 296 1.65 25.23 5.53
CA ALA A 296 1.71 26.67 5.31
C ALA A 296 0.51 27.20 4.53
N LEU A 297 0.09 26.51 3.46
CA LEU A 297 -1.07 26.92 2.67
C LEU A 297 -2.36 26.93 3.51
N PRO A 298 -2.76 25.85 4.20
CA PRO A 298 -3.96 25.87 5.04
C PRO A 298 -3.91 26.92 6.16
N LEU A 299 -2.76 27.10 6.82
CA LEU A 299 -2.60 28.12 7.86
C LEU A 299 -2.70 29.54 7.29
N SER A 300 -2.17 29.78 6.09
CA SER A 300 -2.29 31.09 5.42
C SER A 300 -3.75 31.39 5.04
N PHE A 301 -4.51 30.39 4.58
CA PHE A 301 -5.94 30.54 4.32
C PHE A 301 -6.71 30.82 5.62
N LEU A 302 -6.42 30.11 6.71
CA LEU A 302 -7.01 30.39 8.02
C LEU A 302 -6.66 31.79 8.53
N GLY A 303 -5.41 32.23 8.37
CA GLY A 303 -4.96 33.56 8.75
C GLY A 303 -5.68 34.67 7.98
N VAL A 304 -5.86 34.51 6.67
CA VAL A 304 -6.61 35.46 5.82
C VAL A 304 -8.10 35.47 6.15
N VAL A 305 -8.68 34.32 6.51
CA VAL A 305 -10.09 34.25 6.94
C VAL A 305 -10.28 34.90 8.30
N VAL A 306 -9.37 34.67 9.26
CA VAL A 306 -9.43 35.27 10.60
C VAL A 306 -9.13 36.77 10.58
N SER A 307 -8.29 37.27 9.66
CA SER A 307 -8.03 38.72 9.54
C SER A 307 -9.14 39.50 8.84
N ASN A 308 -10.06 38.81 8.15
CA ASN A 308 -11.18 39.40 7.42
C ASN A 308 -12.54 39.20 8.15
N TRP A 309 -12.50 38.78 9.42
CA TRP A 309 -13.62 38.73 10.36
C TRP A 309 -13.33 39.64 11.55
#